data_AF-A0A925MCT5-F1
#
_entry.id   AF-A0A925MCT5-F1
#
_cell.length_a   1.000
_cell.length_b   1.000
_cell.length_c   1.000
_cell.angle_alpha   90.00
_cell.angle_beta   90.00
_cell.angle_gamma   90.00
#
_symmetry.space_group_name_H-M   'P 1'
#
loop_
_entity.id
_entity.type
_entity.pdbx_description
1 polymer ?
#
loop_
_entity_poly.entity_id
_entity_poly.type
_entity_poly.pdbx_seq_one_letter_code
_entity_poly.pdbx_strand_id
1 'polypeptide(L)'
;GPARKSWLLSAPLPAPVPRPAAVDDQTMTASMPLSIAGFSAPSFNQLEKLFGDSNIVPVRAGGTSGGKIEGGPSQFTPGGPLAVELIRGDMAAAGICTVSFIEGNKVLSCGHPIFQTGETYAPVSTAHIHTVIPSAQSAFLMGSSIKEIGSLVQDRQAAIVADTGLRSPTIPVDISITSGAGKHSEKGAFHVEVLNNKFLTPTLAGAAVMNAINYYLPDRDDVTARIESSVRIKGHDPISFVDYVYANDGAASVMGAVRGLRVMVPLLLNPYAPVTIERVDLKVDLRFEANYGEIREVKIPTAELVVGRNLIKVLMSTWDGKDIIEDVPVDVPANLAGGIVQLEVSAGDAAKLDAPPPVDLPSLLHAFRALLPGNVWSVTLYPADEGVALDGKLVRDLPQSALDKLRPQSHTQRAQIYKPIARTTSPAQRVVNGTSSTLVRVRAR
;
A
#
# COMPACT_ATOMS: atom_id res chain seq x y z
N GLY A 1 35.99 4.36 -21.74
CA GLY A 1 35.31 3.54 -22.77
C GLY A 1 34.81 4.44 -23.88
N PRO A 2 34.59 3.94 -25.12
CA PRO A 2 34.18 4.80 -26.22
C PRO A 2 32.81 5.41 -25.93
N ALA A 3 32.66 6.70 -26.23
CA ALA A 3 31.43 7.46 -26.03
C ALA A 3 30.29 6.81 -26.84
N ARG A 4 29.24 6.33 -26.16
CA ARG A 4 28.02 5.85 -26.82
C ARG A 4 27.36 7.07 -27.49
N LYS A 5 27.44 7.15 -28.83
CA LYS A 5 26.65 8.11 -29.62
C LYS A 5 25.16 7.84 -29.35
N SER A 6 24.42 8.89 -29.01
CA SER A 6 22.97 8.84 -28.86
C SER A 6 22.33 8.46 -30.20
N TRP A 7 21.78 7.25 -30.28
CA TRP A 7 21.14 6.71 -31.48
C TRP A 7 19.92 7.55 -31.93
N LEU A 8 19.32 8.30 -30.99
CA LEU A 8 18.25 9.28 -31.21
C LEU A 8 18.62 10.37 -32.22
N LEU A 9 19.92 10.62 -32.45
CA LEU A 9 20.42 11.62 -33.40
C LEU A 9 20.94 11.01 -34.71
N SER A 10 20.89 9.68 -34.87
CA SER A 10 21.44 8.98 -36.05
C SER A 10 20.39 8.26 -36.90
N ALA A 11 19.14 8.17 -36.44
CA ALA A 11 18.05 7.67 -37.28
C ALA A 11 17.67 8.73 -38.33
N PRO A 12 17.69 8.43 -39.65
CA PRO A 12 17.17 9.35 -40.64
C PRO A 12 15.68 9.54 -40.37
N LEU A 13 15.30 10.75 -39.95
CA LEU A 13 13.89 11.11 -39.81
C LEU A 13 13.23 10.93 -41.19
N PRO A 14 12.04 10.30 -41.27
CA PRO A 14 11.27 10.33 -42.50
C PRO A 14 11.04 11.79 -42.91
N ALA A 15 10.90 12.03 -44.23
CA ALA A 15 10.60 13.36 -44.74
C ALA A 15 9.41 13.97 -43.95
N PRO A 16 9.50 15.24 -43.50
CA PRO A 16 8.42 15.86 -42.76
C PRO A 16 7.12 15.73 -43.55
N VAL A 17 6.15 15.03 -42.98
CA VAL A 17 4.81 14.98 -43.57
C VAL A 17 4.31 16.43 -43.60
N PRO A 18 3.73 16.91 -44.72
CA PRO A 18 3.15 18.24 -44.76
C PRO A 18 2.22 18.39 -43.57
N ARG A 19 2.49 19.37 -42.69
CA ARG A 19 1.57 19.66 -41.59
C ARG A 19 0.21 19.94 -42.22
N PRO A 20 -0.86 19.23 -41.82
CA PRO A 20 -2.20 19.65 -42.19
C PRO A 20 -2.33 21.15 -41.89
N ALA A 21 -3.02 21.89 -42.78
CA ALA A 21 -3.40 23.26 -42.47
C ALA A 21 -4.03 23.29 -41.07
N ALA A 22 -3.77 24.33 -40.29
CA ALA A 22 -4.27 24.46 -38.91
C ALA A 22 -5.78 24.19 -38.92
N VAL A 23 -6.13 22.95 -38.55
CA VAL A 23 -7.49 22.59 -38.21
C VAL A 23 -7.67 23.19 -36.82
N ASP A 24 -8.80 23.87 -36.63
CA ASP A 24 -9.27 24.39 -35.35
C ASP A 24 -8.82 23.47 -34.21
N ASP A 25 -8.33 24.05 -33.10
CA ASP A 25 -7.69 23.42 -31.94
C ASP A 25 -8.58 22.37 -31.23
N GLN A 26 -8.89 21.30 -31.95
CA GLN A 26 -9.71 20.14 -31.57
C GLN A 26 -8.87 18.87 -31.61
N THR A 27 -7.53 18.97 -31.63
CA THR A 27 -6.67 17.81 -31.47
C THR A 27 -6.80 17.31 -30.03
N MET A 28 -7.71 16.36 -29.82
CA MET A 28 -7.76 15.63 -28.55
C MET A 28 -6.61 14.63 -28.50
N THR A 29 -5.97 14.51 -27.35
CA THR A 29 -5.06 13.40 -27.11
C THR A 29 -5.90 12.12 -27.16
N ALA A 30 -5.48 11.15 -27.97
CA ALA A 30 -6.16 9.86 -28.02
C ALA A 30 -6.17 9.26 -26.61
N SER A 31 -7.36 8.89 -26.13
CA SER A 31 -7.49 8.12 -24.91
C SER A 31 -6.84 6.76 -25.10
N MET A 32 -6.30 6.21 -24.01
CA MET A 32 -5.70 4.88 -23.97
C MET A 32 -6.64 3.94 -23.19
N PRO A 33 -7.40 3.08 -23.89
CA PRO A 33 -8.22 2.08 -23.24
C PRO A 33 -7.35 1.10 -22.44
N LEU A 34 -7.61 0.99 -21.14
CA LEU A 34 -6.98 0.01 -20.27
C LEU A 34 -7.93 -1.18 -20.12
N SER A 35 -7.59 -2.29 -20.79
CA SER A 35 -8.37 -3.52 -20.70
C SER A 35 -8.20 -4.13 -19.31
N ILE A 36 -9.29 -4.22 -18.56
CA ILE A 36 -9.32 -4.76 -17.20
C ILE A 36 -10.18 -6.02 -17.17
N ALA A 37 -9.64 -7.09 -16.58
CA ALA A 37 -10.29 -8.38 -16.41
C ALA A 37 -10.03 -8.97 -15.02
N GLY A 38 -11.01 -9.73 -14.50
CA GLY A 38 -10.92 -10.36 -13.18
C GLY A 38 -11.26 -9.45 -12.00
N PHE A 39 -11.83 -8.26 -12.22
CA PHE A 39 -12.18 -7.29 -11.17
C PHE A 39 -13.70 -7.23 -10.89
N SER A 40 -14.06 -7.16 -9.61
CA SER A 40 -15.39 -6.81 -9.13
C SER A 40 -15.71 -5.34 -9.40
N ALA A 41 -17.00 -4.97 -9.36
CA ALA A 41 -17.40 -3.58 -9.64
C ALA A 41 -16.77 -2.54 -8.69
N PRO A 42 -16.74 -2.74 -7.35
CA PRO A 42 -16.08 -1.79 -6.45
C PRO A 42 -14.58 -1.63 -6.73
N SER A 43 -13.90 -2.71 -7.12
CA SER A 43 -12.46 -2.72 -7.40
C SER A 43 -12.13 -2.08 -8.75
N PHE A 44 -12.98 -2.30 -9.76
CA PHE A 44 -12.92 -1.60 -11.03
C PHE A 44 -13.05 -0.07 -10.84
N ASN A 45 -13.98 0.37 -9.99
CA ASN A 45 -14.17 1.79 -9.70
C ASN A 45 -12.92 2.43 -9.03
N GLN A 46 -12.09 1.65 -8.33
CA GLN A 46 -10.81 2.17 -7.83
C GLN A 46 -9.82 2.46 -8.95
N LEU A 47 -9.77 1.61 -9.98
CA LEU A 47 -8.94 1.84 -11.17
C LEU A 47 -9.47 3.04 -11.98
N GLU A 48 -10.79 3.19 -12.11
CA GLU A 48 -11.39 4.41 -12.68
C GLU A 48 -10.96 5.68 -11.94
N LYS A 49 -11.02 5.68 -10.61
CA LYS A 49 -10.57 6.81 -9.81
C LYS A 49 -9.07 7.08 -9.94
N LEU A 50 -8.24 6.03 -10.00
CA LEU A 50 -6.79 6.17 -10.19
C LEU A 50 -6.45 6.89 -11.49
N PHE A 51 -7.21 6.61 -12.56
CA PHE A 51 -6.94 7.13 -13.89
C PHE A 51 -7.85 8.30 -14.30
N GLY A 52 -8.73 8.78 -13.41
CA GLY A 52 -9.72 9.81 -13.73
C GLY A 52 -9.16 11.14 -14.23
N ASP A 53 -7.93 11.49 -13.80
CA ASP A 53 -7.21 12.70 -14.22
C ASP A 53 -6.20 12.43 -15.35
N SER A 54 -6.25 11.25 -15.98
CA SER A 54 -5.31 10.82 -17.00
C SER A 54 -6.02 10.51 -18.33
N ASN A 55 -5.23 10.32 -19.39
CA ASN A 55 -5.77 9.87 -20.68
C ASN A 55 -6.09 8.37 -20.72
N ILE A 56 -5.94 7.67 -19.60
CA ILE A 56 -6.20 6.23 -19.51
C ILE A 56 -7.66 6.02 -19.15
N VAL A 57 -8.35 5.20 -19.95
CA VAL A 57 -9.77 4.90 -19.77
C VAL A 57 -9.90 3.42 -19.44
N PRO A 58 -10.08 3.06 -18.16
CA PRO A 58 -10.48 1.73 -17.73
C PRO A 58 -11.69 1.22 -18.50
N VAL A 59 -11.54 0.08 -19.17
CA VAL A 59 -12.63 -0.62 -19.85
C VAL A 59 -12.71 -2.06 -19.35
N ARG A 60 -13.92 -2.53 -19.07
CA ARG A 60 -14.13 -3.94 -18.74
C ARG A 60 -14.00 -4.76 -20.00
N ALA A 61 -12.96 -5.58 -20.07
CA ALA A 61 -12.72 -6.50 -21.16
C ALA A 61 -13.10 -7.92 -20.72
N GLY A 62 -13.84 -8.64 -21.58
CA GLY A 62 -13.97 -10.09 -21.43
C GLY A 62 -12.66 -10.74 -21.82
N GLY A 63 -12.07 -11.54 -20.94
CA GLY A 63 -10.78 -12.19 -21.19
C GLY A 63 -10.30 -12.96 -19.97
N THR A 64 -9.57 -14.05 -20.21
CA THR A 64 -8.98 -14.86 -19.15
C THR A 64 -7.92 -14.07 -18.39
N SER A 65 -7.93 -14.20 -17.08
CA SER A 65 -6.94 -13.70 -16.16
C SER A 65 -5.54 -14.18 -16.55
N GLY A 66 -4.70 -13.31 -17.13
CA GLY A 66 -3.23 -13.37 -17.19
C GLY A 66 -2.54 -14.63 -17.73
N GLY A 67 -3.28 -15.66 -18.14
CA GLY A 67 -2.75 -16.96 -18.54
C GLY A 67 -2.23 -16.92 -19.96
N LYS A 68 -1.08 -17.55 -20.21
CA LYS A 68 -0.54 -17.77 -21.55
C LYS A 68 -1.62 -18.42 -22.43
N ILE A 69 -2.17 -17.65 -23.37
CA ILE A 69 -3.01 -18.21 -24.41
C ILE A 69 -2.08 -18.96 -25.37
N GLU A 70 -2.20 -20.29 -25.43
CA GLU A 70 -1.44 -21.10 -26.38
C GLU A 70 -1.83 -20.74 -27.82
N GLY A 71 -0.82 -20.61 -28.70
CA GLY A 71 -1.03 -20.36 -30.13
C GLY A 71 -1.20 -18.90 -30.57
N GLY A 72 -1.05 -17.91 -29.68
CA GLY A 72 -1.08 -16.50 -30.06
C GLY A 72 0.23 -15.96 -30.66
N PRO A 73 0.27 -14.69 -31.14
CA PRO A 73 1.45 -14.11 -31.79
C PRO A 73 2.69 -14.18 -30.89
N SER A 74 3.84 -14.52 -31.48
CA SER A 74 5.10 -14.71 -30.75
C SER A 74 6.13 -13.58 -30.96
N GLN A 75 5.82 -12.65 -31.87
CA GLN A 75 6.65 -11.50 -32.23
C GLN A 75 5.77 -10.30 -32.56
N PHE A 76 6.34 -9.10 -32.47
CA PHE A 76 5.69 -7.88 -32.94
C PHE A 76 5.81 -7.76 -34.46
N THR A 77 4.78 -7.23 -35.10
CA THR A 77 4.76 -6.88 -36.52
C THR A 77 4.19 -5.47 -36.69
N PRO A 78 4.63 -4.67 -37.66
CA PRO A 78 3.99 -3.38 -37.94
C PRO A 78 2.48 -3.54 -38.17
N GLY A 79 1.67 -2.69 -37.54
CA GLY A 79 0.21 -2.78 -37.52
C GLY A 79 -0.36 -3.82 -36.53
N GLY A 80 0.47 -4.66 -35.93
CA GLY A 80 0.06 -5.64 -34.92
C GLY A 80 -0.13 -5.03 -33.53
N PRO A 81 -0.82 -5.74 -32.61
CA PRO A 81 -1.08 -5.23 -31.27
C PRO A 81 0.09 -5.50 -30.30
N LEU A 82 0.30 -4.55 -29.40
CA LEU A 82 1.27 -4.60 -28.30
C LEU A 82 0.56 -4.24 -27.01
N ALA A 83 0.66 -5.10 -25.99
CA ALA A 83 0.13 -4.85 -24.66
C ALA A 83 1.24 -4.41 -23.70
N VAL A 84 0.98 -3.32 -22.97
CA VAL A 84 1.76 -2.89 -21.81
C VAL A 84 1.00 -3.34 -20.57
N GLU A 85 1.60 -4.24 -19.79
CA GLU A 85 0.90 -4.89 -18.67
C GLU A 85 1.15 -4.16 -17.35
N LEU A 86 0.07 -3.75 -16.67
CA LEU A 86 0.12 -3.12 -15.36
C LEU A 86 -0.15 -4.12 -14.24
N ILE A 87 -1.07 -5.06 -14.50
CA ILE A 87 -1.44 -6.16 -13.60
C ILE A 87 -1.54 -7.42 -14.44
N ARG A 88 -0.99 -8.54 -13.96
CA ARG A 88 -1.10 -9.88 -14.57
C ARG A 88 -1.25 -10.97 -13.51
N GLY A 89 -1.73 -12.16 -13.90
CA GLY A 89 -2.07 -13.27 -13.00
C GLY A 89 -3.58 -13.46 -12.90
N ASP A 90 -4.10 -13.72 -11.70
CA ASP A 90 -5.54 -13.91 -11.44
C ASP A 90 -6.39 -12.66 -11.72
N MET A 91 -5.73 -11.51 -11.87
CA MET A 91 -6.29 -10.24 -12.29
C MET A 91 -5.43 -9.69 -13.42
N ALA A 92 -6.04 -8.97 -14.37
CA ALA A 92 -5.32 -8.38 -15.49
C ALA A 92 -5.72 -6.93 -15.75
N ALA A 93 -4.73 -6.09 -16.01
CA ALA A 93 -4.90 -4.72 -16.48
C ALA A 93 -3.80 -4.41 -17.48
N ALA A 94 -4.15 -4.23 -18.76
CA ALA A 94 -3.18 -4.00 -19.82
C ALA A 94 -3.66 -2.93 -20.80
N GLY A 95 -2.75 -2.02 -21.16
CA GLY A 95 -2.97 -1.02 -22.19
C GLY A 95 -2.54 -1.58 -23.53
N ILE A 96 -3.43 -1.60 -24.52
CA ILE A 96 -3.15 -2.19 -25.84
C ILE A 96 -2.98 -1.09 -26.88
N CYS A 97 -1.84 -1.09 -27.56
CA CYS A 97 -1.49 -0.17 -28.63
C CYS A 97 -1.17 -0.90 -29.93
N THR A 98 -1.05 -0.13 -31.00
CA THR A 98 -0.59 -0.61 -32.30
C THR A 98 0.90 -0.35 -32.47
N VAL A 99 1.62 -1.36 -32.95
CA VAL A 99 3.02 -1.25 -33.33
C VAL A 99 3.13 -0.41 -34.61
N SER A 100 3.83 0.71 -34.53
CA SER A 100 4.04 1.62 -35.65
C SER A 100 5.27 1.27 -36.46
N PHE A 101 6.37 0.90 -35.79
CA PHE A 101 7.65 0.64 -36.43
C PHE A 101 8.52 -0.30 -35.59
N ILE A 102 9.39 -1.07 -36.27
CA ILE A 102 10.31 -2.01 -35.63
C ILE A 102 11.72 -1.79 -36.20
N GLU A 103 12.70 -1.61 -35.32
CA GLU A 103 14.12 -1.51 -35.66
C GLU A 103 14.94 -2.44 -34.75
N GLY A 104 15.32 -3.61 -35.27
CA GLY A 104 15.99 -4.63 -34.47
C GLY A 104 15.13 -5.05 -33.28
N ASN A 105 15.65 -4.86 -32.05
CA ASN A 105 14.92 -5.16 -30.82
C ASN A 105 14.01 -4.02 -30.35
N LYS A 106 14.06 -2.85 -30.99
CA LYS A 106 13.27 -1.67 -30.62
C LYS A 106 11.93 -1.68 -31.35
N VAL A 107 10.86 -1.48 -30.60
CA VAL A 107 9.49 -1.46 -31.11
C VAL A 107 8.87 -0.14 -30.73
N LEU A 108 8.58 0.69 -31.72
CA LEU A 108 7.83 1.92 -31.57
C LEU A 108 6.34 1.58 -31.63
N SER A 109 5.59 1.99 -30.63
CA SER A 109 4.16 1.71 -30.50
C SER A 109 3.44 2.93 -29.92
N CYS A 110 2.12 2.98 -30.10
CA CYS A 110 1.29 4.13 -29.79
C CYS A 110 1.69 5.40 -30.56
N GLY A 111 0.70 6.23 -30.91
CA GLY A 111 0.92 7.59 -31.42
C GLY A 111 0.86 8.66 -30.34
N HIS A 112 0.96 8.25 -29.06
CA HIS A 112 0.75 9.08 -27.87
C HIS A 112 1.43 8.41 -26.67
N PRO A 113 1.64 9.15 -25.56
CA PRO A 113 2.10 8.55 -24.30
C PRO A 113 0.98 7.73 -23.65
N ILE A 114 1.36 6.79 -22.78
CA ILE A 114 0.43 6.14 -21.85
C ILE A 114 0.31 6.97 -20.57
N PHE A 115 1.45 7.23 -19.91
CA PHE A 115 1.57 8.02 -18.68
C PHE A 115 2.42 9.29 -18.87
N GLN A 116 3.19 9.36 -19.96
CA GLN A 116 4.16 10.44 -20.23
C GLN A 116 5.23 10.58 -19.14
N THR A 117 5.62 9.45 -18.53
CA THR A 117 6.55 9.43 -17.38
C THR A 117 8.02 9.44 -17.78
N GLY A 118 8.32 9.41 -19.08
CA GLY A 118 9.68 9.42 -19.57
C GLY A 118 10.28 8.02 -19.62
N GLU A 119 11.36 7.79 -18.89
CA GLU A 119 11.94 6.45 -18.76
C GLU A 119 11.10 5.64 -17.77
N THR A 120 10.47 4.58 -18.25
CA THR A 120 9.58 3.73 -17.46
C THR A 120 9.65 2.31 -17.97
N TYR A 121 9.49 1.36 -17.05
CA TYR A 121 9.73 -0.05 -17.27
C TYR A 121 8.48 -0.85 -16.90
N ALA A 122 7.86 -1.50 -17.89
CA ALA A 122 6.69 -2.35 -17.74
C ALA A 122 6.84 -3.59 -18.64
N PRO A 123 6.30 -4.76 -18.24
CA PRO A 123 6.23 -5.91 -19.13
C PRO A 123 5.47 -5.57 -20.40
N VAL A 124 6.02 -6.01 -21.53
CA VAL A 124 5.42 -5.80 -22.85
C VAL A 124 5.18 -7.16 -23.50
N SER A 125 3.93 -7.37 -23.88
CA SER A 125 3.40 -8.62 -24.39
C SER A 125 2.83 -8.47 -25.79
N THR A 126 2.86 -9.56 -26.57
CA THR A 126 1.95 -9.68 -27.70
C THR A 126 0.52 -9.75 -27.19
N ALA A 127 -0.43 -9.34 -28.03
CA ALA A 127 -1.84 -9.34 -27.67
C ALA A 127 -2.70 -10.01 -28.76
N HIS A 128 -3.86 -10.52 -28.37
CA HIS A 128 -4.91 -10.94 -29.28
C HIS A 128 -6.07 -9.94 -29.16
N ILE A 129 -6.53 -9.42 -30.30
CA ILE A 129 -7.69 -8.54 -30.35
C ILE A 129 -8.93 -9.40 -30.59
N HIS A 130 -9.85 -9.41 -29.62
CA HIS A 130 -11.10 -10.16 -29.70
C HIS A 130 -12.10 -9.46 -30.61
N THR A 131 -12.22 -8.14 -30.45
CA THR A 131 -13.14 -7.33 -31.25
C THR A 131 -12.78 -5.85 -31.18
N VAL A 132 -13.37 -5.07 -32.08
CA VAL A 132 -13.38 -3.61 -32.02
C VAL A 132 -14.73 -3.20 -31.44
N ILE A 133 -14.72 -2.34 -30.41
CA ILE A 133 -15.94 -1.74 -29.87
C ILE A 133 -16.16 -0.41 -30.59
N PRO A 134 -17.13 -0.33 -31.54
CA PRO A 134 -17.43 0.92 -32.20
C PRO A 134 -18.14 1.85 -31.24
N SER A 135 -17.70 3.10 -31.17
CA SER A 135 -18.35 4.13 -30.36
C SER A 135 -18.08 5.51 -30.97
N ALA A 136 -19.12 6.33 -31.05
CA ALA A 136 -19.00 7.72 -31.47
C ALA A 136 -18.29 8.59 -30.41
N GLN A 137 -18.30 8.16 -29.15
CA GLN A 137 -17.63 8.85 -28.04
C GLN A 137 -16.15 8.42 -27.93
N SER A 138 -15.88 7.12 -28.02
CA SER A 138 -14.51 6.57 -27.94
C SER A 138 -14.47 5.11 -28.41
N ALA A 139 -14.06 4.87 -29.66
CA ALA A 139 -13.84 3.52 -30.17
C ALA A 139 -12.58 2.90 -29.55
N PHE A 140 -12.60 1.60 -29.23
CA PHE A 140 -11.44 0.91 -28.66
C PHE A 140 -11.33 -0.55 -29.08
N LEU A 141 -10.12 -1.09 -28.95
CA LEU A 141 -9.85 -2.51 -29.13
C LEU A 141 -10.07 -3.25 -27.82
N MET A 142 -10.87 -4.32 -27.87
CA MET A 142 -10.97 -5.28 -26.76
C MET A 142 -10.00 -6.43 -27.04
N GLY A 143 -9.05 -6.65 -26.15
CA GLY A 143 -8.03 -7.68 -26.34
C GLY A 143 -7.46 -8.22 -25.04
N SER A 144 -6.65 -9.26 -25.16
CA SER A 144 -5.94 -9.89 -24.05
C SER A 144 -4.46 -10.04 -24.37
N SER A 145 -3.61 -9.82 -23.35
CA SER A 145 -2.19 -10.16 -23.41
C SER A 145 -2.00 -11.66 -23.62
N ILE A 146 -0.95 -12.04 -24.35
CA ILE A 146 -0.65 -13.43 -24.72
C ILE A 146 0.70 -13.86 -24.15
N LYS A 147 1.78 -13.18 -24.56
CA LYS A 147 3.14 -13.60 -24.24
C LYS A 147 4.04 -12.38 -24.03
N GLU A 148 4.66 -12.32 -22.86
CA GLU A 148 5.70 -11.33 -22.58
C GLU A 148 6.92 -11.58 -23.47
N ILE A 149 7.23 -10.58 -24.30
CA ILE A 149 8.35 -10.64 -25.24
C ILE A 149 9.28 -9.44 -25.14
N GLY A 150 9.03 -8.49 -24.23
CA GLY A 150 9.88 -7.32 -24.07
C GLY A 150 9.58 -6.50 -22.81
N SER A 151 10.20 -5.32 -22.79
CA SER A 151 10.00 -4.31 -21.75
C SER A 151 9.71 -2.98 -22.41
N LEU A 152 8.73 -2.25 -21.89
CA LEU A 152 8.65 -0.81 -22.10
C LEU A 152 9.94 -0.17 -21.57
N VAL A 153 10.47 0.82 -22.28
CA VAL A 153 11.69 1.54 -21.86
C VAL A 153 11.55 3.06 -21.98
N GLN A 154 10.60 3.54 -22.79
CA GLN A 154 10.28 4.97 -22.90
C GLN A 154 8.79 5.17 -23.12
N ASP A 155 8.25 6.19 -22.48
CA ASP A 155 6.88 6.66 -22.60
C ASP A 155 6.91 8.20 -22.71
N ARG A 156 6.84 8.70 -23.95
CA ARG A 156 7.06 10.10 -24.30
C ARG A 156 5.89 10.62 -25.12
N GLN A 157 5.82 11.95 -25.25
CA GLN A 157 4.71 12.64 -25.92
C GLN A 157 4.37 12.10 -27.32
N ALA A 158 5.36 11.65 -28.09
CA ALA A 158 5.11 11.17 -29.46
C ALA A 158 4.69 9.69 -29.53
N ALA A 159 5.22 8.85 -28.65
CA ALA A 159 5.08 7.40 -28.71
C ALA A 159 5.68 6.72 -27.47
N ILE A 160 5.41 5.43 -27.33
CA ILE A 160 6.15 4.54 -26.46
C ILE A 160 7.21 3.75 -27.24
N VAL A 161 8.27 3.35 -26.55
CA VAL A 161 9.29 2.43 -27.09
C VAL A 161 9.44 1.23 -26.18
N ALA A 162 9.29 0.04 -26.75
CA ALA A 162 9.63 -1.22 -26.11
C ALA A 162 10.95 -1.78 -26.65
N ASP A 163 11.61 -2.60 -25.83
CA ASP A 163 12.80 -3.38 -26.19
C ASP A 163 12.54 -4.87 -25.93
N THR A 164 12.59 -5.68 -26.98
CA THR A 164 12.36 -7.12 -26.92
C THR A 164 13.52 -7.90 -26.28
N GLY A 165 14.71 -7.29 -26.20
CA GLY A 165 15.88 -7.84 -25.52
C GLY A 165 15.92 -7.59 -24.01
N LEU A 166 14.95 -6.85 -23.47
CA LEU A 166 14.86 -6.52 -22.04
C LEU A 166 13.60 -7.10 -21.41
N ARG A 167 13.62 -7.24 -20.09
CA ARG A 167 12.49 -7.66 -19.26
C ARG A 167 12.36 -6.72 -18.08
N SER A 168 11.12 -6.38 -17.73
CA SER A 168 10.83 -5.52 -16.59
C SER A 168 10.51 -6.36 -15.37
N PRO A 169 11.07 -6.05 -14.19
CA PRO A 169 10.65 -6.68 -12.96
C PRO A 169 9.22 -6.24 -12.61
N THR A 170 8.42 -7.19 -12.13
CA THR A 170 7.13 -6.97 -11.49
C THR A 170 7.24 -7.21 -9.99
N ILE A 171 6.24 -6.79 -9.24
CA ILE A 171 6.13 -7.08 -7.81
C ILE A 171 5.00 -8.10 -7.63
N PRO A 172 5.30 -9.34 -7.20
CA PRO A 172 4.27 -10.30 -6.83
C PRO A 172 3.53 -9.85 -5.57
N VAL A 173 2.20 -9.99 -5.62
CA VAL A 173 1.22 -9.74 -4.56
C VAL A 173 0.42 -11.02 -4.38
N ASP A 174 0.76 -11.76 -3.32
CA ASP A 174 0.13 -13.02 -2.97
C ASP A 174 -0.92 -12.79 -1.88
N ILE A 175 -2.18 -13.11 -2.16
CA ILE A 175 -3.30 -12.84 -1.27
C ILE A 175 -3.99 -14.15 -0.94
N SER A 176 -4.01 -14.53 0.33
CA SER A 176 -4.79 -15.68 0.82
C SER A 176 -5.94 -15.19 1.69
N ILE A 177 -7.12 -15.78 1.49
CA ILE A 177 -8.33 -15.42 2.20
C ILE A 177 -8.95 -16.68 2.79
N THR A 178 -9.32 -16.60 4.07
CA THR A 178 -10.22 -17.54 4.73
C THR A 178 -11.47 -16.78 5.14
N SER A 179 -12.64 -17.20 4.66
CA SER A 179 -13.93 -16.58 4.98
C SER A 179 -14.84 -17.54 5.74
N GLY A 180 -15.46 -17.09 6.83
CA GLY A 180 -16.31 -17.94 7.68
C GLY A 180 -15.54 -18.79 8.68
N ALA A 181 -16.20 -19.75 9.33
CA ALA A 181 -15.61 -20.60 10.39
C ALA A 181 -16.09 -22.06 10.34
N GLY A 182 -15.26 -22.98 10.88
CA GLY A 182 -15.59 -24.39 11.00
C GLY A 182 -15.84 -25.06 9.64
N LYS A 183 -16.95 -25.82 9.53
CA LYS A 183 -17.32 -26.55 8.31
C LYS A 183 -17.82 -25.66 7.17
N HIS A 184 -18.11 -24.39 7.43
CA HIS A 184 -18.58 -23.41 6.45
C HIS A 184 -17.47 -22.43 6.06
N SER A 185 -16.19 -22.77 6.29
CA SER A 185 -15.09 -21.92 5.88
C SER A 185 -14.78 -22.08 4.39
N GLU A 186 -14.79 -20.97 3.66
CA GLU A 186 -14.27 -20.89 2.29
C GLU A 186 -12.82 -20.41 2.31
N LYS A 187 -12.01 -20.90 1.37
CA LYS A 187 -10.62 -20.49 1.22
C LYS A 187 -10.35 -20.09 -0.22
N GLY A 188 -9.56 -19.04 -0.38
CA GLY A 188 -9.12 -18.52 -1.67
C GLY A 188 -7.67 -18.11 -1.65
N ALA A 189 -7.05 -18.15 -2.82
CA ALA A 189 -5.76 -17.55 -3.06
C ALA A 189 -5.79 -16.79 -4.39
N PHE A 190 -5.15 -15.63 -4.43
CA PHE A 190 -4.95 -14.84 -5.62
C PHE A 190 -3.46 -14.55 -5.76
N HIS A 191 -2.92 -14.82 -6.94
CA HIS A 191 -1.55 -14.57 -7.34
C HIS A 191 -1.55 -13.51 -8.43
N VAL A 192 -1.08 -12.32 -8.07
CA VAL A 192 -1.07 -11.16 -8.95
C VAL A 192 0.34 -10.59 -9.01
N GLU A 193 0.78 -10.17 -10.18
CA GLU A 193 2.01 -9.41 -10.36
C GLU A 193 1.65 -8.01 -10.83
N VAL A 194 2.12 -7.00 -10.11
CA VAL A 194 1.87 -5.59 -10.43
C VAL A 194 3.13 -4.93 -10.98
N LEU A 195 2.94 -3.92 -11.82
CA LEU A 195 4.00 -3.05 -12.32
C LEU A 195 4.88 -2.54 -11.17
N ASN A 196 6.20 -2.64 -11.32
CA ASN A 196 7.17 -2.03 -10.41
C ASN A 196 7.38 -0.56 -10.77
N ASN A 197 6.59 0.32 -10.16
CA ASN A 197 6.64 1.76 -10.36
C ASN A 197 6.28 2.48 -9.05
N LYS A 198 7.14 3.39 -8.60
CA LYS A 198 7.00 4.05 -7.30
C LYS A 198 5.67 4.80 -7.08
N PHE A 199 4.96 5.18 -8.15
CA PHE A 199 3.67 5.86 -8.08
C PHE A 199 2.48 4.91 -8.30
N LEU A 200 2.63 3.91 -9.17
CA LEU A 200 1.52 3.02 -9.55
C LEU A 200 1.44 1.75 -8.70
N THR A 201 2.57 1.19 -8.26
CA THR A 201 2.61 -0.06 -7.47
C THR A 201 1.63 -0.02 -6.29
N PRO A 202 1.60 1.03 -5.44
CA PRO A 202 0.74 1.00 -4.26
C PRO A 202 -0.75 0.88 -4.60
N THR A 203 -1.21 1.64 -5.60
CA THR A 203 -2.62 1.66 -5.98
C THR A 203 -3.01 0.40 -6.75
N LEU A 204 -2.14 -0.13 -7.62
CA LEU A 204 -2.40 -1.38 -8.35
C LEU A 204 -2.50 -2.58 -7.40
N ALA A 205 -1.58 -2.68 -6.42
CA ALA A 205 -1.66 -3.70 -5.38
C ALA A 205 -2.90 -3.52 -4.49
N GLY A 206 -3.25 -2.28 -4.15
CA GLY A 206 -4.49 -1.95 -3.43
C GLY A 206 -5.76 -2.40 -4.17
N ALA A 207 -5.84 -2.15 -5.47
CA ALA A 207 -6.96 -2.58 -6.30
C ALA A 207 -7.06 -4.12 -6.36
N ALA A 208 -5.91 -4.81 -6.44
CA ALA A 208 -5.88 -6.28 -6.42
C ALA A 208 -6.35 -6.85 -5.07
N VAL A 209 -5.87 -6.30 -3.96
CA VAL A 209 -6.29 -6.72 -2.61
C VAL A 209 -7.77 -6.43 -2.36
N MET A 210 -8.25 -5.24 -2.75
CA MET A 210 -9.67 -4.89 -2.67
C MET A 210 -10.52 -5.91 -3.43
N ASN A 211 -10.09 -6.29 -4.64
CA ASN A 211 -10.79 -7.27 -5.46
C ASN A 211 -10.89 -8.64 -4.79
N ALA A 212 -9.78 -9.13 -4.25
CA ALA A 212 -9.74 -10.39 -3.53
C ALA A 212 -10.68 -10.37 -2.30
N ILE A 213 -10.62 -9.32 -1.48
CA ILE A 213 -11.49 -9.19 -0.29
C ILE A 213 -12.96 -9.13 -0.72
N ASN A 214 -13.30 -8.31 -1.72
CA ASN A 214 -14.67 -8.13 -2.18
C ASN A 214 -15.28 -9.40 -2.81
N TYR A 215 -14.45 -10.33 -3.29
CA TYR A 215 -14.93 -11.63 -3.78
C TYR A 215 -15.50 -12.49 -2.63
N TYR A 216 -14.88 -12.44 -1.45
CA TYR A 216 -15.27 -13.23 -0.27
C TYR A 216 -16.12 -12.46 0.77
N LEU A 217 -16.22 -11.14 0.60
CA LEU A 217 -17.04 -10.24 1.39
C LEU A 217 -17.88 -9.35 0.46
N PRO A 218 -18.80 -9.92 -0.33
CA PRO A 218 -19.68 -9.13 -1.19
C PRO A 218 -20.76 -8.39 -0.38
N ASP A 219 -21.11 -8.91 0.80
CA ASP A 219 -22.17 -8.40 1.65
C ASP A 219 -21.65 -7.35 2.65
N ARG A 220 -22.53 -6.40 3.01
CA ARG A 220 -22.28 -5.39 4.06
C ARG A 220 -22.82 -5.87 5.40
N ASP A 221 -22.46 -7.09 5.76
CA ASP A 221 -22.77 -7.66 7.06
C ASP A 221 -21.63 -7.33 8.05
N ASP A 222 -21.90 -7.58 9.33
CA ASP A 222 -20.90 -7.45 10.38
C ASP A 222 -19.77 -8.46 10.21
N VAL A 223 -18.56 -7.96 10.02
CA VAL A 223 -17.37 -8.78 9.85
C VAL A 223 -16.24 -8.29 10.75
N THR A 224 -15.57 -9.24 11.38
CA THR A 224 -14.29 -9.06 12.05
C THR A 224 -13.20 -9.67 11.17
N ALA A 225 -12.23 -8.85 10.78
CA ALA A 225 -11.13 -9.24 9.91
C ALA A 225 -9.79 -9.18 10.64
N ARG A 226 -9.05 -10.28 10.63
CA ARG A 226 -7.63 -10.32 10.99
C ARG A 226 -6.80 -10.36 9.73
N ILE A 227 -5.87 -9.42 9.58
CA ILE A 227 -5.08 -9.25 8.37
C ILE A 227 -3.61 -9.31 8.75
N GLU A 228 -2.90 -10.32 8.24
CA GLU A 228 -1.44 -10.39 8.35
C GLU A 228 -0.85 -9.96 7.01
N SER A 229 -0.12 -8.84 7.01
CA SER A 229 0.51 -8.32 5.79
C SER A 229 2.02 -8.25 5.95
N SER A 230 2.76 -8.56 4.89
CA SER A 230 4.21 -8.55 4.87
C SER A 230 4.74 -7.92 3.58
N VAL A 231 5.61 -6.92 3.70
CA VAL A 231 6.31 -6.28 2.58
C VAL A 231 7.78 -6.69 2.63
N ARG A 232 8.24 -7.44 1.62
CA ARG A 232 9.64 -7.86 1.51
C ARG A 232 10.43 -6.82 0.73
N ILE A 233 11.55 -6.41 1.32
CA ILE A 233 12.40 -5.36 0.76
C ILE A 233 13.77 -5.96 0.51
N LYS A 234 14.31 -5.75 -0.69
CA LYS A 234 15.63 -6.27 -1.06
C LYS A 234 16.70 -5.82 -0.07
N GLY A 235 17.43 -6.78 0.50
CA GLY A 235 18.54 -6.52 1.42
C GLY A 235 18.14 -6.10 2.84
N HIS A 236 16.85 -6.21 3.20
CA HIS A 236 16.36 -5.90 4.55
C HIS A 236 15.36 -6.96 5.02
N ASP A 237 15.20 -7.09 6.35
CA ASP A 237 14.15 -7.94 6.90
C ASP A 237 12.75 -7.46 6.45
N PRO A 238 11.78 -8.36 6.29
CA PRO A 238 10.41 -7.96 5.97
C PRO A 238 9.84 -6.98 7.00
N ILE A 239 8.90 -6.16 6.56
CA ILE A 239 8.03 -5.38 7.45
C ILE A 239 6.71 -6.10 7.51
N SER A 240 6.27 -6.46 8.71
CA SER A 240 5.04 -7.23 8.91
C SER A 240 4.08 -6.51 9.85
N PHE A 241 2.79 -6.59 9.54
CA PHE A 241 1.71 -6.04 10.35
C PHE A 241 0.66 -7.10 10.61
N VAL A 242 0.02 -7.00 11.77
CA VAL A 242 -1.22 -7.70 12.09
C VAL A 242 -2.27 -6.63 12.34
N ASP A 243 -3.25 -6.52 11.47
CA ASP A 243 -4.39 -5.61 11.61
C ASP A 243 -5.60 -6.41 12.10
N TYR A 244 -6.42 -5.79 12.95
CA TYR A 244 -7.62 -6.44 13.49
C TYR A 244 -8.75 -5.42 13.49
N VAL A 245 -9.69 -5.57 12.58
CA VAL A 245 -10.68 -4.54 12.25
C VAL A 245 -12.09 -5.14 12.22
N TYR A 246 -13.06 -4.34 12.64
CA TYR A 246 -14.48 -4.61 12.48
C TYR A 246 -15.00 -3.72 11.37
N ALA A 247 -15.80 -4.29 10.48
CA ALA A 247 -16.42 -3.59 9.36
C ALA A 247 -17.88 -4.00 9.25
N ASN A 248 -18.75 -3.05 8.90
CA ASN A 248 -20.16 -3.27 8.59
C ASN A 248 -20.57 -2.65 7.24
N ASP A 249 -19.60 -2.18 6.47
CA ASP A 249 -19.76 -1.56 5.15
C ASP A 249 -19.08 -2.36 4.04
N GLY A 250 -18.67 -3.60 4.34
CA GLY A 250 -18.05 -4.56 3.43
C GLY A 250 -16.53 -4.39 3.29
N ALA A 251 -16.01 -4.71 2.11
CA ALA A 251 -14.56 -4.76 1.84
C ALA A 251 -13.82 -3.42 2.03
N ALA A 252 -14.52 -2.29 1.98
CA ALA A 252 -13.92 -0.96 2.04
C ALA A 252 -13.18 -0.69 3.35
N SER A 253 -13.83 -0.90 4.50
CA SER A 253 -13.19 -0.72 5.82
C SER A 253 -12.09 -1.74 6.07
N VAL A 254 -12.26 -2.99 5.65
CA VAL A 254 -11.23 -4.03 5.75
C VAL A 254 -9.97 -3.62 4.99
N MET A 255 -10.13 -3.14 3.74
CA MET A 255 -9.03 -2.66 2.92
C MET A 255 -8.36 -1.41 3.52
N GLY A 256 -9.13 -0.49 4.11
CA GLY A 256 -8.59 0.70 4.77
C GLY A 256 -7.65 0.38 5.95
N ALA A 257 -7.83 -0.77 6.60
CA ALA A 257 -7.01 -1.21 7.72
C ALA A 257 -5.64 -1.77 7.31
N VAL A 258 -5.46 -2.23 6.06
CA VAL A 258 -4.26 -2.97 5.62
C VAL A 258 -3.00 -2.10 5.66
N ARG A 259 -2.24 -2.14 6.77
CA ARG A 259 -1.04 -1.30 6.95
C ARG A 259 0.10 -1.69 6.03
N GLY A 260 0.20 -2.96 5.65
CA GLY A 260 1.18 -3.44 4.67
C GLY A 260 1.05 -2.76 3.30
N LEU A 261 -0.14 -2.30 2.92
CA LEU A 261 -0.30 -1.52 1.69
C LEU A 261 0.00 -0.04 1.90
N ARG A 262 -0.43 0.52 3.04
CA ARG A 262 -0.21 1.93 3.41
C ARG A 262 1.27 2.27 3.54
N VAL A 263 2.11 1.33 3.99
CA VAL A 263 3.54 1.56 4.15
C VAL A 263 4.30 1.67 2.82
N MET A 264 3.75 1.15 1.72
CA MET A 264 4.45 1.14 0.43
C MET A 264 4.72 2.55 -0.10
N VAL A 265 3.79 3.49 0.08
CA VAL A 265 3.97 4.88 -0.38
C VAL A 265 5.14 5.56 0.31
N PRO A 266 5.20 5.67 1.66
CA PRO A 266 6.34 6.28 2.32
C PRO A 266 7.65 5.49 2.16
N LEU A 267 7.60 4.18 1.85
CA LEU A 267 8.78 3.41 1.47
C LEU A 267 9.31 3.78 0.09
N LEU A 268 8.46 3.79 -0.94
CA LEU A 268 8.86 4.02 -2.33
C LEU A 268 9.20 5.49 -2.62
N LEU A 269 8.62 6.41 -1.84
CA LEU A 269 8.83 7.86 -1.97
C LEU A 269 9.70 8.43 -0.83
N ASN A 270 10.43 7.60 -0.10
CA ASN A 270 11.30 8.06 0.99
C ASN A 270 12.46 8.96 0.48
N PRO A 271 12.93 9.93 1.28
CA PRO A 271 14.00 10.84 0.88
C PRO A 271 15.42 10.31 1.09
N TYR A 272 15.58 9.12 1.70
CA TYR A 272 16.88 8.63 2.19
C TYR A 272 17.63 7.78 1.17
N ALA A 273 16.96 6.76 0.61
CA ALA A 273 17.57 5.85 -0.36
C ALA A 273 16.51 5.16 -1.23
N PRO A 274 16.81 4.82 -2.50
CA PRO A 274 15.91 4.00 -3.32
C PRO A 274 15.62 2.65 -2.67
N VAL A 275 14.36 2.21 -2.72
CA VAL A 275 13.89 0.94 -2.14
C VAL A 275 13.35 0.05 -3.26
N THR A 276 13.68 -1.24 -3.22
CA THR A 276 13.10 -2.27 -4.09
C THR A 276 12.23 -3.21 -3.27
N ILE A 277 10.93 -3.19 -3.52
CA ILE A 277 9.99 -4.18 -2.97
C ILE A 277 10.11 -5.44 -3.84
N GLU A 278 10.30 -6.59 -3.21
CA GLU A 278 10.45 -7.88 -3.90
C GLU A 278 9.15 -8.68 -3.90
N ARG A 279 8.30 -8.50 -2.88
CA ARG A 279 7.01 -9.18 -2.73
C ARG A 279 6.14 -8.48 -1.70
N VAL A 280 4.83 -8.58 -1.90
CA VAL A 280 3.82 -8.29 -0.87
C VAL A 280 3.01 -9.58 -0.62
N ASP A 281 2.92 -10.00 0.64
CA ASP A 281 2.14 -11.16 1.05
C ASP A 281 1.00 -10.71 1.98
N LEU A 282 -0.21 -11.19 1.76
CA LEU A 282 -1.38 -10.92 2.61
C LEU A 282 -2.10 -12.22 2.98
N LYS A 283 -2.46 -12.34 4.26
CA LYS A 283 -3.39 -13.34 4.78
C LYS A 283 -4.55 -12.62 5.44
N VAL A 284 -5.76 -12.88 4.97
CA VAL A 284 -6.98 -12.24 5.45
C VAL A 284 -7.90 -13.32 6.01
N ASP A 285 -8.17 -13.28 7.31
CA ASP A 285 -9.15 -14.12 7.97
C ASP A 285 -10.40 -13.29 8.28
N LEU A 286 -11.50 -13.58 7.57
CA LEU A 286 -12.80 -12.92 7.71
C LEU A 286 -13.72 -13.79 8.57
N ARG A 287 -14.25 -13.22 9.65
CA ARG A 287 -15.25 -13.85 10.53
C ARG A 287 -16.52 -13.01 10.52
N PHE A 288 -17.64 -13.58 10.08
CA PHE A 288 -18.96 -12.93 10.09
C PHE A 288 -19.54 -12.90 11.51
N GLU A 289 -18.90 -12.08 12.34
CA GLU A 289 -19.27 -11.82 13.72
C GLU A 289 -18.89 -10.39 14.09
N ALA A 290 -19.71 -9.74 14.91
CA ALA A 290 -19.46 -8.41 15.44
C ALA A 290 -18.67 -8.49 16.76
N ASN A 291 -17.46 -9.07 16.72
CA ASN A 291 -16.57 -9.17 17.87
C ASN A 291 -15.77 -7.86 18.07
N TYR A 292 -16.48 -6.84 18.55
CA TYR A 292 -16.05 -5.45 18.59
C TYR A 292 -16.30 -4.78 19.95
N GLY A 293 -15.47 -3.81 20.33
CA GLY A 293 -15.71 -2.88 21.43
C GLY A 293 -15.11 -1.49 21.20
N GLU A 294 -15.94 -0.45 21.34
CA GLU A 294 -15.52 0.96 21.31
C GLU A 294 -15.20 1.44 22.74
N ILE A 295 -13.96 1.86 23.00
CA ILE A 295 -13.55 2.39 24.30
C ILE A 295 -14.36 3.64 24.64
N ARG A 296 -15.07 3.58 25.78
CA ARG A 296 -15.79 4.73 26.35
C ARG A 296 -15.02 5.36 27.50
N GLU A 297 -14.55 4.53 28.43
CA GLU A 297 -13.96 5.01 29.68
C GLU A 297 -12.92 4.03 30.21
N VAL A 298 -11.90 4.56 30.88
CA VAL A 298 -10.95 3.77 31.67
C VAL A 298 -11.14 4.11 33.14
N LYS A 299 -11.35 3.07 33.95
CA LYS A 299 -11.51 3.15 35.40
C LYS A 299 -10.34 2.48 36.08
N ILE A 300 -9.79 3.15 37.08
CA ILE A 300 -8.74 2.62 37.93
C ILE A 300 -9.45 2.15 39.20
N PRO A 301 -9.48 0.83 39.49
CA PRO A 301 -10.24 0.30 40.63
C PRO A 301 -9.78 0.89 41.97
N THR A 302 -8.51 1.27 42.05
CA THR A 302 -7.90 1.99 43.17
C THR A 302 -7.77 3.47 42.84
N ALA A 303 -7.71 4.32 43.86
CA ALA A 303 -7.49 5.77 43.66
C ALA A 303 -6.13 6.11 43.04
N GLU A 304 -5.17 5.18 43.12
CA GLU A 304 -3.78 5.34 42.67
C GLU A 304 -3.30 4.04 42.01
N LEU A 305 -2.36 4.15 41.07
CA LEU A 305 -1.61 3.00 40.57
C LEU A 305 -0.44 2.68 41.51
N VAL A 306 -0.10 1.41 41.67
CA VAL A 306 1.07 0.98 42.47
C VAL A 306 2.24 0.64 41.55
N VAL A 307 3.48 0.92 41.95
CA VAL A 307 4.66 0.45 41.21
C VAL A 307 4.63 -1.07 41.03
N GLY A 308 4.78 -1.54 39.80
CA GLY A 308 4.60 -2.94 39.39
C GLY A 308 3.32 -3.13 38.59
N ARG A 309 2.76 -4.35 38.66
CA ARG A 309 1.60 -4.73 37.84
C ARG A 309 0.28 -4.32 38.49
N ASN A 310 -0.57 -3.67 37.70
CA ASN A 310 -1.93 -3.29 38.07
C ASN A 310 -2.93 -3.83 37.03
N LEU A 311 -4.20 -3.84 37.40
CA LEU A 311 -5.32 -4.10 36.48
C LEU A 311 -6.22 -2.86 36.45
N ILE A 312 -6.45 -2.32 35.26
CA ILE A 312 -7.42 -1.26 35.01
C ILE A 312 -8.67 -1.85 34.37
N LYS A 313 -9.81 -1.20 34.54
CA LYS A 313 -11.09 -1.57 33.94
C LYS A 313 -11.36 -0.70 32.73
N VAL A 314 -11.51 -1.31 31.56
CA VAL A 314 -11.84 -0.59 30.32
C VAL A 314 -13.30 -0.86 29.99
N LEU A 315 -14.12 0.18 30.05
CA LEU A 315 -15.52 0.15 29.63
C LEU A 315 -15.59 0.37 28.13
N MET A 316 -16.25 -0.54 27.42
CA MET A 316 -16.49 -0.44 25.99
C MET A 316 -17.96 -0.61 25.67
N SER A 317 -18.43 0.06 24.60
CA SER A 317 -19.73 -0.23 24.00
C SER A 317 -19.56 -1.15 22.79
N THR A 318 -20.39 -2.19 22.69
CA THR A 318 -20.46 -3.11 21.55
C THR A 318 -21.31 -2.52 20.42
N TRP A 319 -21.36 -3.21 19.28
CA TRP A 319 -22.14 -2.83 18.11
C TRP A 319 -23.66 -2.72 18.39
N ASP A 320 -24.19 -3.53 19.31
CA ASP A 320 -25.60 -3.55 19.72
C ASP A 320 -25.90 -2.63 20.92
N GLY A 321 -24.96 -1.76 21.29
CA GLY A 321 -25.12 -0.78 22.36
C GLY A 321 -25.03 -1.33 23.77
N LYS A 322 -24.58 -2.58 23.96
CA LYS A 322 -24.29 -3.14 25.28
C LYS A 322 -22.95 -2.65 25.80
N ASP A 323 -22.89 -2.44 27.10
CA ASP A 323 -21.63 -2.13 27.78
C ASP A 323 -20.95 -3.40 28.27
N ILE A 324 -19.65 -3.49 28.03
CA ILE A 324 -18.77 -4.55 28.50
C ILE A 324 -17.57 -3.93 29.23
N ILE A 325 -17.04 -4.65 30.21
CA ILE A 325 -15.85 -4.24 30.96
C ILE A 325 -14.79 -5.32 30.83
N GLU A 326 -13.58 -4.94 30.43
CA GLU A 326 -12.41 -5.82 30.42
C GLU A 326 -11.35 -5.34 31.42
N ASP A 327 -10.73 -6.29 32.12
CA ASP A 327 -9.56 -6.02 32.95
C ASP A 327 -8.30 -6.05 32.08
N VAL A 328 -7.63 -4.90 31.96
CA VAL A 328 -6.43 -4.73 31.13
C VAL A 328 -5.22 -4.50 32.04
N PRO A 329 -4.10 -5.22 31.86
CA PRO A 329 -2.91 -5.04 32.67
C PRO A 329 -2.14 -3.77 32.31
N VAL A 330 -1.54 -3.15 33.32
CA VAL A 330 -0.55 -2.09 33.16
C VAL A 330 0.61 -2.29 34.13
N ASP A 331 1.83 -2.29 33.60
CA ASP A 331 3.06 -2.35 34.36
C ASP A 331 3.59 -0.93 34.57
N VAL A 332 3.70 -0.53 35.83
CA VAL A 332 4.11 0.81 36.25
C VAL A 332 5.56 0.76 36.71
N PRO A 333 6.50 1.42 36.00
CA PRO A 333 7.91 1.38 36.38
C PRO A 333 8.19 2.22 37.64
N ALA A 334 9.30 1.90 38.32
CA ALA A 334 9.65 2.52 39.60
C ALA A 334 10.02 4.01 39.50
N ASN A 335 10.49 4.49 38.34
CA ASN A 335 10.81 5.90 38.12
C ASN A 335 9.56 6.81 38.11
N LEU A 336 8.35 6.24 37.97
CA LEU A 336 7.09 7.01 38.02
C LEU A 336 6.53 7.17 39.44
N ALA A 337 7.17 6.57 40.45
CA ALA A 337 6.68 6.57 41.83
C ALA A 337 6.51 8.00 42.39
N GLY A 338 5.35 8.27 43.02
CA GLY A 338 5.02 9.55 43.62
C GLY A 338 4.53 10.62 42.64
N GLY A 339 4.65 10.38 41.33
CA GLY A 339 4.23 11.30 40.28
C GLY A 339 2.75 11.18 39.90
N ILE A 340 2.27 12.16 39.12
CA ILE A 340 1.01 12.08 38.38
C ILE A 340 1.36 11.83 36.92
N VAL A 341 0.78 10.79 36.32
CA VAL A 341 1.04 10.39 34.94
C VAL A 341 -0.26 10.37 34.15
N GLN A 342 -0.18 10.64 32.84
CA GLN A 342 -1.32 10.41 31.96
C GLN A 342 -1.30 8.94 31.53
N LEU A 343 -2.35 8.21 31.86
CA LEU A 343 -2.61 6.86 31.39
C LEU A 343 -3.51 6.95 30.16
N GLU A 344 -3.10 6.34 29.06
CA GLU A 344 -3.85 6.24 27.80
C GLU A 344 -4.03 4.77 27.44
N VAL A 345 -5.25 4.38 27.07
CA VAL A 345 -5.58 3.04 26.59
C VAL A 345 -6.11 3.15 25.17
N SER A 346 -5.55 2.33 24.28
CA SER A 346 -5.96 2.22 22.88
C SER A 346 -5.77 0.79 22.36
N ALA A 347 -6.27 0.53 21.15
CA ALA A 347 -5.76 -0.56 20.34
C ALA A 347 -4.28 -0.32 19.97
N GLY A 348 -3.52 -1.39 19.72
CA GLY A 348 -2.10 -1.28 19.41
C GLY A 348 -1.82 -0.54 18.10
N ASP A 349 -2.63 -0.75 17.07
CA ASP A 349 -2.52 -0.06 15.78
C ASP A 349 -2.90 1.43 15.82
N ALA A 350 -3.67 1.85 16.84
CA ALA A 350 -3.96 3.25 17.16
C ALA A 350 -2.93 3.88 18.11
N ALA A 351 -2.03 3.08 18.71
CA ALA A 351 -1.07 3.57 19.68
C ALA A 351 -0.04 4.51 19.03
N LYS A 352 0.37 5.56 19.75
CA LYS A 352 1.43 6.45 19.27
C LYS A 352 2.71 5.65 19.00
N LEU A 353 3.41 5.96 17.92
CA LEU A 353 4.65 5.29 17.57
C LEU A 353 5.72 5.57 18.64
N ASP A 354 6.29 4.53 19.24
CA ASP A 354 7.43 4.65 20.17
C ASP A 354 8.76 4.55 19.42
N ALA A 355 8.99 5.48 18.48
CA ALA A 355 10.23 5.54 17.72
C ALA A 355 10.62 7.00 17.43
N PRO A 356 11.92 7.33 17.42
CA PRO A 356 12.36 8.65 17.02
C PRO A 356 12.06 8.89 15.53
N PRO A 357 11.92 10.16 15.11
CA PRO A 357 11.78 10.48 13.70
C PRO A 357 12.95 9.91 12.89
N PRO A 358 12.67 9.26 11.75
CA PRO A 358 13.71 8.64 10.96
C PRO A 358 14.62 9.71 10.35
N VAL A 359 15.91 9.37 10.21
CA VAL A 359 16.94 10.21 9.59
C VAL A 359 17.66 9.52 8.44
N ASP A 360 17.39 8.23 8.26
CA ASP A 360 17.92 7.36 7.21
C ASP A 360 16.94 6.19 6.93
N LEU A 361 17.23 5.37 5.92
CA LEU A 361 16.41 4.22 5.59
C LEU A 361 16.33 3.19 6.74
N PRO A 362 17.45 2.78 7.40
CA PRO A 362 17.37 1.86 8.53
C PRO A 362 16.45 2.32 9.67
N SER A 363 16.50 3.59 10.08
CA SER A 363 15.62 4.16 11.10
C SER A 363 14.17 4.26 10.65
N LEU A 364 13.91 4.52 9.37
CA LEU A 364 12.56 4.44 8.80
C LEU A 364 11.98 3.01 8.87
N LEU A 365 12.78 2.02 8.46
CA LEU A 365 12.38 0.61 8.55
C LEU A 365 12.17 0.18 10.01
N HIS A 366 13.00 0.65 10.93
CA HIS A 366 12.82 0.42 12.36
C HIS A 366 11.51 1.02 12.88
N ALA A 367 11.21 2.27 12.51
CA ALA A 367 9.96 2.94 12.86
C ALA A 367 8.72 2.15 12.39
N PHE A 368 8.73 1.60 11.18
CA PHE A 368 7.64 0.74 10.72
C PHE A 368 7.50 -0.55 11.50
N ARG A 369 8.62 -1.20 11.85
CA ARG A 369 8.61 -2.43 12.66
C ARG A 369 8.25 -2.19 14.13
N ALA A 370 8.34 -0.95 14.61
CA ALA A 370 7.93 -0.56 15.96
C ALA A 370 6.42 -0.28 16.10
N LEU A 371 5.66 -0.29 14.99
CA LEU A 371 4.20 -0.22 15.04
C LEU A 371 3.63 -1.49 15.66
N LEU A 372 2.67 -1.33 16.58
CA LEU A 372 2.11 -2.45 17.32
C LEU A 372 1.01 -3.19 16.52
N PRO A 373 0.81 -4.49 16.76
CA PRO A 373 -0.34 -5.23 16.23
C PRO A 373 -1.69 -4.60 16.60
N GLY A 374 -2.70 -4.71 15.74
CA GLY A 374 -4.07 -4.27 16.03
C GLY A 374 -4.82 -5.20 16.98
N ASN A 375 -4.34 -6.43 17.18
CA ASN A 375 -4.95 -7.42 18.08
C ASN A 375 -4.38 -7.38 19.52
N VAL A 376 -3.77 -6.26 19.92
CA VAL A 376 -3.29 -6.06 21.30
C VAL A 376 -3.86 -4.76 21.88
N TRP A 377 -4.10 -4.78 23.18
CA TRP A 377 -4.21 -3.59 24.00
C TRP A 377 -2.86 -2.87 24.07
N SER A 378 -2.89 -1.55 24.00
CA SER A 378 -1.77 -0.67 24.32
C SER A 378 -2.16 0.22 25.48
N VAL A 379 -1.54 0.01 26.64
CA VAL A 379 -1.66 0.92 27.79
C VAL A 379 -0.36 1.71 27.91
N THR A 380 -0.43 3.01 27.68
CA THR A 380 0.72 3.91 27.68
C THR A 380 0.64 4.88 28.85
N LEU A 381 1.71 4.94 29.65
CA LEU A 381 1.93 5.94 30.68
C LEU A 381 2.86 7.01 30.13
N TYR A 382 2.38 8.26 30.13
CA TYR A 382 3.18 9.43 29.79
C TYR A 382 3.66 10.09 31.09
N PRO A 383 4.97 10.04 31.40
CA PRO A 383 5.56 10.82 32.48
C PRO A 383 5.48 12.32 32.18
N ALA A 384 5.63 13.13 33.22
CA ALA A 384 5.76 14.58 33.08
C ALA A 384 7.12 14.98 32.46
N ASP A 385 8.15 14.15 32.63
CA ASP A 385 9.52 14.44 32.22
C ASP A 385 9.74 14.30 30.71
N GLU A 386 10.53 15.21 30.14
CA GLU A 386 10.91 15.21 28.72
C GLU A 386 12.18 14.38 28.49
N GLY A 387 12.26 13.68 27.36
CA GLY A 387 13.46 13.02 26.86
C GLY A 387 13.90 13.61 25.52
N VAL A 388 14.92 13.01 24.90
CA VAL A 388 15.52 13.54 23.66
C VAL A 388 15.75 12.42 22.64
N ALA A 389 15.42 12.72 21.39
CA ALA A 389 15.85 11.98 20.21
C ALA A 389 17.02 12.70 19.53
N LEU A 390 18.14 12.00 19.35
CA LEU A 390 19.33 12.49 18.64
C LEU A 390 19.79 11.43 17.64
N ASP A 391 19.98 11.82 16.38
CA ASP A 391 20.47 10.96 15.30
C ASP A 391 19.72 9.62 15.18
N GLY A 392 18.38 9.68 15.23
CA GLY A 392 17.52 8.48 15.12
C GLY A 392 17.60 7.53 16.32
N LYS A 393 18.20 7.96 17.44
CA LYS A 393 18.27 7.19 18.70
C LYS A 393 17.51 7.88 19.81
N LEU A 394 16.79 7.08 20.58
CA LEU A 394 16.06 7.53 21.75
C LEU A 394 16.94 7.45 22.99
N VAL A 395 17.08 8.56 23.72
CA VAL A 395 17.73 8.60 25.03
C VAL A 395 16.68 8.91 26.10
N ARG A 396 16.49 7.95 27.01
CA ARG A 396 15.54 8.03 28.13
C ARG A 396 16.26 8.53 29.40
N ASP A 397 15.53 9.20 30.27
CA ASP A 397 15.97 9.55 31.64
C ASP A 397 17.25 10.43 31.73
N LEU A 398 17.34 11.47 30.89
CA LEU A 398 18.43 12.46 30.96
C LEU A 398 18.14 13.54 32.03
N PRO A 399 19.10 13.89 32.91
CA PRO A 399 18.96 15.05 33.78
C PRO A 399 18.76 16.33 32.97
N GLN A 400 17.98 17.29 33.50
CA GLN A 400 17.70 18.57 32.83
C GLN A 400 18.97 19.30 32.35
N SER A 401 20.04 19.26 33.14
CA SER A 401 21.33 19.86 32.81
C SER A 401 22.04 19.22 31.61
N ALA A 402 21.79 17.94 31.34
CA ALA A 402 22.29 17.25 30.14
C ALA A 402 21.39 17.53 28.92
N LEU A 403 20.07 17.63 29.12
CA LEU A 403 19.12 18.05 28.08
C LEU A 403 19.46 19.45 27.55
N ASP A 404 19.76 20.40 28.43
CA ASP A 404 20.10 21.76 28.04
C ASP A 404 21.43 21.84 27.25
N LYS A 405 22.38 20.93 27.51
CA LYS A 405 23.65 20.83 26.74
C LYS A 405 23.46 20.20 25.36
N LEU A 406 22.50 19.30 25.21
CA LEU A 406 22.12 18.72 23.92
C LEU A 406 21.32 19.72 23.04
N ARG A 407 21.09 20.93 23.55
CA ARG A 407 20.36 22.03 22.88
C ARG A 407 21.22 23.28 22.60
N PRO A 408 22.38 23.19 21.92
CA PRO A 408 23.11 24.39 21.53
C PRO A 408 22.29 25.21 20.50
N GLN A 409 22.19 26.52 20.70
CA GLN A 409 21.34 27.43 19.90
C GLN A 409 21.76 27.55 18.42
N SER A 410 22.93 27.06 18.03
CA SER A 410 23.62 27.39 16.78
C SER A 410 24.00 26.21 15.86
N HIS A 411 23.42 25.00 16.04
CA HIS A 411 23.60 23.88 15.09
C HIS A 411 22.34 23.52 14.30
N THR A 412 22.55 23.05 13.08
CA THR A 412 21.51 22.63 12.11
C THR A 412 20.84 21.30 12.48
N GLN A 413 21.52 20.43 13.24
CA GLN A 413 20.95 19.20 13.82
C GLN A 413 20.61 19.44 15.28
N ARG A 414 19.35 19.83 15.54
CA ARG A 414 18.83 19.98 16.90
C ARG A 414 18.33 18.63 17.41
N ALA A 415 18.72 18.29 18.63
CA ALA A 415 18.10 17.18 19.36
C ALA A 415 16.61 17.47 19.53
N GLN A 416 15.74 16.55 19.10
CA GLN A 416 14.30 16.75 19.14
C GLN A 416 13.77 16.30 20.51
N ILE A 417 12.82 17.07 21.06
CA ILE A 417 12.14 16.66 22.29
C ILE A 417 11.34 15.39 21.97
N TYR A 418 11.57 14.35 22.77
CA TYR A 418 10.83 13.11 22.70
C TYR A 418 10.38 12.73 24.09
N LYS A 419 9.07 12.63 24.33
CA LYS A 419 8.57 12.23 25.66
C LYS A 419 8.75 10.71 25.81
N PRO A 420 9.62 10.24 26.71
CA PRO A 420 9.75 8.81 26.95
C PRO A 420 8.40 8.27 27.44
N ILE A 421 8.00 7.11 26.97
CA ILE A 421 6.75 6.47 27.38
C ILE A 421 7.05 5.13 28.05
N ALA A 422 6.19 4.74 29.00
CA ALA A 422 6.15 3.36 29.48
C ALA A 422 4.91 2.69 28.91
N ARG A 423 5.10 1.62 28.13
CA ARG A 423 4.00 0.93 27.45
C ARG A 423 3.92 -0.52 27.88
N THR A 424 2.71 -0.93 28.25
CA THR A 424 2.33 -2.33 28.45
C THR A 424 1.45 -2.77 27.30
N THR A 425 1.73 -3.96 26.75
CA THR A 425 0.91 -4.58 25.72
C THR A 425 0.35 -5.90 26.22
N SER A 426 -0.92 -6.20 25.92
CA SER A 426 -1.54 -7.49 26.20
C SER A 426 -2.48 -7.89 25.08
N PRO A 427 -2.68 -9.19 24.79
CA PRO A 427 -3.63 -9.63 23.77
C PRO A 427 -5.03 -9.05 24.00
N ALA A 428 -5.66 -8.56 22.93
CA ALA A 428 -7.06 -8.17 22.95
C ALA A 428 -7.94 -9.38 22.62
N GLN A 429 -9.10 -9.49 23.27
CA GLN A 429 -10.06 -10.58 23.03
C GLN A 429 -10.98 -10.29 21.82
N ARG A 430 -11.06 -9.02 21.42
CA ARG A 430 -11.95 -8.48 20.39
C ARG A 430 -11.27 -7.34 19.65
N VAL A 431 -11.89 -6.88 18.56
CA VAL A 431 -11.46 -5.64 17.90
C VAL A 431 -11.70 -4.49 18.87
N VAL A 432 -10.66 -3.71 19.13
CA VAL A 432 -10.71 -2.54 20.00
C VAL A 432 -10.69 -1.30 19.13
N ASN A 433 -11.58 -0.35 19.39
CA ASN A 433 -11.58 0.93 18.72
C ASN A 433 -11.69 2.09 19.71
N GLY A 434 -11.21 3.26 19.30
CA GLY A 434 -11.17 4.45 20.14
C GLY A 434 -9.97 4.51 21.07
N THR A 435 -9.94 5.53 21.91
CA THR A 435 -8.88 5.79 22.89
C THR A 435 -9.49 6.52 24.07
N SER A 436 -9.04 6.20 25.27
CA SER A 436 -9.40 6.94 26.47
C SER A 436 -8.16 7.24 27.29
N SER A 437 -8.12 8.41 27.92
CA SER A 437 -7.01 8.80 28.77
C SER A 437 -7.47 9.47 30.05
N THR A 438 -6.70 9.29 31.13
CA THR A 438 -6.97 9.87 32.43
C THR A 438 -5.66 10.18 33.17
N LEU A 439 -5.69 11.15 34.08
CA LEU A 439 -4.57 11.42 34.97
C LEU A 439 -4.68 10.52 36.20
N VAL A 440 -3.57 9.90 36.57
CA VAL A 440 -3.51 9.05 37.76
C VAL A 440 -2.24 9.27 38.55
N ARG A 441 -2.39 9.27 39.88
CA ARG A 441 -1.26 9.31 40.79
C ARG A 441 -0.67 7.92 40.96
N VAL A 442 0.66 7.85 40.95
CA VAL A 442 1.41 6.63 41.22
C VAL A 442 1.85 6.63 42.67
N ARG A 443 1.42 5.63 43.43
CA ARG A 443 1.82 5.43 44.82
C ARG A 443 3.25 4.87 44.87
N ALA A 444 4.11 5.54 45.64
CA ALA A 444 5.39 4.95 46.05
C ALA A 444 5.14 3.77 46.99
N ARG A 445 5.90 2.68 46.85
CA ARG A 445 5.74 1.47 47.67
C ARG A 445 5.75 1.76 49.16
#